data_AF-A0A382V9L1-F1
#
_entry.id   AF-A0A382V9L1-F1
#
_cell.length_a   1.000
_cell.length_b   1.000
_cell.length_c   1.000
_cell.angle_alpha   90.00
_cell.angle_beta   90.00
_cell.angle_gamma   90.00
#
_symmetry.space_group_name_H-M   'P 1'
#
loop_
_entity.id
_entity.type
_entity.pdbx_description
1 polymer ?
#
loop_
_entity_poly.entity_id
_entity_poly.type
_entity_poly.pdbx_seq_one_letter_code
_entity_poly.pdbx_strand_id
1 'polypeptide(L)'
;DLEGGDGPSDVAVGLAWLTSRNPREPLAKSWDDGPNEELQRLNLLEHSVLNQTQWGHFRRWAFDLGFATESKDRLHVDIEPVMAASVREMRATRVTAKTFVDKVVKAIPVLDRGLIADYVETQLEVPRGLGDAVAGHVLYHTIRRLEARKMVELERGADARGTVAFAIQGDSVAIDAVTVLEATDAT
;
A
#
# COMPACT_ATOMS: atom_id res chain seq x y z
N ASP A 1 -10.64 2.22 14.88
CA ASP A 1 -10.78 2.38 16.33
C ASP A 1 -9.43 2.74 16.96
N LEU A 2 -8.79 3.84 16.51
CA LEU A 2 -7.61 4.40 17.19
C LEU A 2 -8.01 5.41 18.28
N GLU A 3 -9.32 5.63 18.45
CA GLU A 3 -9.90 6.55 19.43
C GLU A 3 -9.94 5.94 20.85
N GLY A 4 -9.71 4.62 20.97
CA GLY A 4 -9.73 3.88 22.24
C GLY A 4 -8.44 3.90 23.05
N GLY A 5 -7.37 4.54 22.56
CA GLY A 5 -6.07 4.59 23.23
C GLY A 5 -5.16 3.37 22.99
N ASP A 6 -5.71 2.26 22.49
CA ASP A 6 -4.92 1.13 21.99
C ASP A 6 -4.49 1.40 20.54
N GLY A 7 -3.20 1.22 20.25
CA GLY A 7 -2.65 1.38 18.91
C GLY A 7 -3.21 0.34 17.90
N PRO A 8 -2.81 0.42 16.62
CA PRO A 8 -3.15 -0.61 15.64
C PRO A 8 -2.71 -2.01 16.08
N SER A 9 -3.38 -3.05 15.58
CA SER A 9 -2.91 -4.42 15.78
C SER A 9 -1.54 -4.64 15.14
N ASP A 10 -0.82 -5.63 15.65
CA ASP A 10 0.47 -6.09 15.12
C ASP A 10 0.41 -6.45 13.62
N VAL A 11 -0.68 -7.09 13.19
CA VAL A 11 -0.94 -7.40 11.78
C VAL A 11 -1.12 -6.11 10.97
N ALA A 12 -1.82 -5.10 11.48
CA ALA A 12 -2.02 -3.84 10.78
C ALA A 12 -0.72 -3.04 10.64
N VAL A 13 0.11 -3.00 11.69
CA VAL A 13 1.46 -2.42 11.63
C VAL A 13 2.33 -3.17 10.62
N GLY A 14 2.31 -4.52 10.67
CA GLY A 14 3.05 -5.36 9.74
C GLY A 14 2.62 -5.15 8.28
N LEU A 15 1.32 -4.98 8.03
CA LEU A 15 0.81 -4.67 6.70
C LEU A 15 1.24 -3.28 6.24
N ALA A 16 1.23 -2.29 7.13
CA ALA A 16 1.70 -0.94 6.81
C ALA A 16 3.18 -0.94 6.42
N TRP A 17 4.03 -1.69 7.14
CA TRP A 17 5.42 -1.94 6.75
C TRP A 17 5.51 -2.68 5.41
N LEU A 18 4.75 -3.76 5.22
CA LEU A 18 4.78 -4.53 3.97
C LEU A 18 4.43 -3.65 2.76
N THR A 19 3.40 -2.81 2.87
CA THR A 19 2.95 -1.94 1.78
C THR A 19 3.80 -0.70 1.54
N SER A 20 4.69 -0.33 2.47
CA SER A 20 5.65 0.76 2.25
C SER A 20 6.88 0.32 1.44
N ARG A 21 7.09 -1.00 1.29
CA ARG A 21 8.23 -1.55 0.54
C ARG A 21 8.12 -1.30 -0.96
N ASN A 22 9.26 -1.35 -1.65
CA ASN A 22 9.28 -1.44 -3.10
C ASN A 22 8.72 -2.82 -3.56
N PRO A 23 7.63 -2.89 -4.35
CA PRO A 23 7.03 -4.16 -4.77
C PRO A 23 7.93 -5.00 -5.69
N ARG A 24 9.03 -4.41 -6.21
CA ARG A 24 10.05 -5.13 -6.99
C ARG A 24 11.06 -5.90 -6.14
N GLU A 25 11.03 -5.72 -4.82
CA GLU A 25 11.97 -6.33 -3.87
C GLU A 25 11.23 -7.35 -2.99
N PRO A 26 11.01 -8.57 -3.52
CA PRO A 26 10.22 -9.57 -2.82
C PRO A 26 10.94 -10.07 -1.56
N LEU A 27 10.15 -10.39 -0.55
CA LEU A 27 10.63 -10.90 0.73
C LEU A 27 10.89 -12.40 0.66
N ALA A 28 11.89 -12.87 1.39
CA ALA A 28 12.04 -14.29 1.63
C ALA A 28 10.91 -14.82 2.51
N LYS A 29 10.49 -16.08 2.28
CA LYS A 29 9.58 -16.77 3.20
C LYS A 29 10.27 -17.20 4.50
N SER A 30 11.59 -17.35 4.46
CA SER A 30 12.38 -17.60 5.67
C SER A 30 12.47 -16.32 6.50
N TRP A 31 12.33 -16.45 7.81
CA TRP A 31 12.39 -15.33 8.74
C TRP A 31 13.79 -14.69 8.77
N ASP A 32 14.82 -15.52 8.78
CA ASP A 32 16.23 -15.10 8.90
C ASP A 32 16.89 -14.74 7.56
N ASP A 33 16.11 -14.66 6.47
CA ASP A 33 16.60 -14.26 5.14
C ASP A 33 16.06 -12.88 4.75
N GLY A 34 16.27 -11.90 5.63
CA GLY A 34 15.91 -10.49 5.40
C GLY A 34 14.81 -9.91 6.31
N PRO A 35 13.60 -10.51 6.43
CA PRO A 35 12.50 -9.92 7.22
C PRO A 35 12.89 -9.56 8.66
N ASN A 36 13.60 -10.47 9.35
CA ASN A 36 14.06 -10.25 10.71
C ASN A 36 14.99 -9.02 10.81
N GLU A 37 16.06 -9.01 10.02
CA GLU A 37 17.06 -7.93 10.02
C GLU A 37 16.44 -6.58 9.67
N GLU A 38 15.50 -6.57 8.72
CA GLU A 38 14.80 -5.36 8.30
C GLU A 38 13.87 -4.82 9.39
N LEU A 39 13.02 -5.66 9.97
CA LEU A 39 12.12 -5.25 11.06
C LEU A 39 12.91 -4.84 12.32
N GLN A 40 14.04 -5.49 12.60
CA GLN A 40 14.93 -5.10 13.68
C GLN A 40 15.54 -3.72 13.42
N ARG A 41 16.06 -3.48 12.21
CA ARG A 41 16.64 -2.18 11.81
C ARG A 41 15.62 -1.04 11.88
N LEU A 42 14.35 -1.33 11.63
CA LEU A 42 13.25 -0.37 11.71
C LEU A 42 12.62 -0.28 13.11
N ASN A 43 13.15 -0.99 14.10
CA ASN A 43 12.58 -1.07 15.46
C ASN A 43 11.09 -1.47 15.47
N LEU A 44 10.68 -2.36 14.56
CA LEU A 44 9.30 -2.77 14.36
C LEU A 44 8.97 -4.15 14.91
N LEU A 45 9.96 -4.91 15.40
CA LEU A 45 9.75 -6.28 15.89
C LEU A 45 8.63 -6.30 16.94
N GLU A 46 8.69 -5.46 17.98
CA GLU A 46 7.74 -5.44 19.09
C GLU A 46 6.34 -4.93 18.73
N HIS A 47 6.22 -4.28 17.57
CA HIS A 47 4.96 -3.68 17.12
C HIS A 47 4.32 -4.47 15.98
N SER A 48 4.99 -5.50 15.44
CA SER A 48 4.51 -6.24 14.26
C SER A 48 4.84 -7.75 14.33
N VAL A 49 5.85 -8.20 13.60
CA VAL A 49 6.27 -9.59 13.53
C VAL A 49 7.55 -9.77 14.35
N LEU A 50 7.46 -10.50 15.46
CA LEU A 50 8.57 -10.69 16.41
C LEU A 50 9.46 -11.89 16.07
N ASN A 51 8.93 -12.91 15.39
CA ASN A 51 9.62 -14.19 15.23
C ASN A 51 9.12 -15.00 14.03
N GLN A 52 9.80 -16.13 13.78
CA GLN A 52 9.51 -17.04 12.66
C GLN A 52 8.07 -17.59 12.64
N THR A 53 7.51 -17.92 13.81
CA THR A 53 6.14 -18.43 13.89
C THR A 53 5.15 -17.35 13.48
N GLN A 54 5.29 -16.15 14.04
CA GLN A 54 4.45 -15.01 13.65
C GLN A 54 4.64 -14.63 12.19
N TRP A 55 5.86 -14.73 11.64
CA TRP A 55 6.10 -14.48 10.22
C TRP A 55 5.29 -15.42 9.32
N GLY A 56 5.23 -16.71 9.66
CA GLY A 56 4.40 -17.67 8.95
C GLY A 56 2.91 -17.29 8.97
N HIS A 57 2.39 -16.88 10.12
CA HIS A 57 1.01 -16.42 10.26
C HIS A 57 0.75 -15.11 9.51
N PHE A 58 1.63 -14.13 9.66
CA PHE A 58 1.53 -12.84 8.99
C PHE A 58 1.50 -12.99 7.48
N ARG A 59 2.38 -13.82 6.89
CA ARG A 59 2.37 -14.09 5.45
C ARG A 59 1.04 -14.64 4.97
N ARG A 60 0.48 -15.61 5.71
CA ARG A 60 -0.83 -16.18 5.41
C ARG A 60 -1.92 -15.11 5.46
N TRP A 61 -1.94 -14.28 6.49
CA TRP A 61 -2.89 -13.17 6.58
C TRP A 61 -2.71 -12.15 5.47
N ALA A 62 -1.49 -11.76 5.13
CA ALA A 62 -1.21 -10.82 4.04
C ALA A 62 -1.71 -11.36 2.69
N PHE A 63 -1.57 -12.67 2.45
CA PHE A 63 -2.13 -13.33 1.27
C PHE A 63 -3.67 -13.37 1.31
N ASP A 64 -4.27 -13.88 2.39
CA ASP A 64 -5.71 -14.06 2.54
C ASP A 64 -6.47 -12.71 2.48
N LEU A 65 -5.85 -11.63 2.99
CA LEU A 65 -6.40 -10.28 2.95
C LEU A 65 -6.13 -9.55 1.63
N GLY A 66 -5.38 -10.14 0.70
CA GLY A 66 -5.12 -9.57 -0.63
C GLY A 66 -4.08 -8.44 -0.67
N PHE A 67 -3.11 -8.46 0.26
CA PHE A 67 -1.96 -7.55 0.32
C PHE A 67 -0.66 -8.18 -0.18
N ALA A 68 -0.66 -9.48 -0.45
CA ALA A 68 0.49 -10.19 -0.96
C ALA A 68 0.11 -11.35 -1.90
N THR A 69 1.06 -11.72 -2.74
CA THR A 69 1.07 -12.99 -3.46
C THR A 69 2.32 -13.78 -3.08
N GLU A 70 2.26 -15.09 -3.20
CA GLU A 70 3.39 -15.96 -2.89
C GLU A 70 3.87 -16.74 -4.11
N SER A 71 5.18 -16.81 -4.28
CA SER A 71 5.84 -17.80 -5.14
C SER A 71 6.46 -18.90 -4.26
N LYS A 72 7.31 -19.77 -4.80
CA LYS A 72 7.85 -20.92 -4.05
C LYS A 72 8.58 -20.50 -2.77
N ASP A 73 9.48 -19.54 -2.90
CA ASP A 73 10.41 -19.08 -1.87
C ASP A 73 10.24 -17.60 -1.49
N ARG A 74 9.38 -16.87 -2.21
CA ARG A 74 9.20 -15.42 -2.02
C ARG A 74 7.77 -15.01 -1.71
N LEU A 75 7.65 -13.90 -1.00
CA LEU A 75 6.44 -13.12 -0.77
C LEU A 75 6.55 -11.82 -1.57
N HIS A 76 5.56 -11.53 -2.39
CA HIS A 76 5.48 -10.32 -3.21
C HIS A 76 4.38 -9.43 -2.67
N VAL A 77 4.66 -8.14 -2.48
CA VAL A 77 3.62 -7.16 -2.12
C VAL A 77 2.69 -6.99 -3.31
N ASP A 78 1.39 -7.22 -3.10
CA ASP A 78 0.37 -7.03 -4.12
C ASP A 78 -0.91 -6.53 -3.47
N ILE A 79 -1.31 -5.30 -3.78
CA ILE A 79 -2.55 -4.70 -3.27
C ILE A 79 -3.62 -4.58 -4.37
N GLU A 80 -3.40 -5.14 -5.57
CA GLU A 80 -4.42 -5.08 -6.63
C GLU A 80 -5.75 -5.66 -6.19
N PRO A 81 -5.85 -6.81 -5.51
CA PRO A 81 -7.14 -7.37 -5.12
C PRO A 81 -7.96 -6.41 -4.26
N VAL A 82 -7.34 -5.82 -3.24
CA VAL A 82 -7.99 -4.88 -2.32
C VAL A 82 -8.27 -3.53 -2.97
N MET A 83 -7.34 -3.01 -3.78
CA MET A 83 -7.53 -1.74 -4.47
C MET A 83 -8.59 -1.85 -5.57
N ALA A 84 -8.64 -2.97 -6.29
CA ALA A 84 -9.69 -3.24 -7.27
C ALA A 84 -11.07 -3.33 -6.62
N ALA A 85 -11.19 -3.97 -5.44
CA ALA A 85 -12.43 -3.99 -4.68
C ALA A 85 -12.86 -2.57 -4.27
N SER A 86 -11.92 -1.79 -3.71
CA SER A 86 -12.16 -0.38 -3.36
C SER A 86 -12.61 0.47 -4.56
N VAL A 87 -11.98 0.30 -5.73
CA VAL A 87 -12.33 1.02 -6.97
C VAL A 87 -13.71 0.62 -7.49
N ARG A 88 -14.11 -0.65 -7.40
CA ARG A 88 -15.46 -1.09 -7.83
C ARG A 88 -16.59 -0.46 -7.02
N GLU A 89 -16.34 -0.14 -5.75
CA GLU A 89 -17.30 0.56 -4.90
C GLU A 89 -17.38 2.07 -5.21
N MET A 90 -16.43 2.61 -5.98
CA MET A 90 -16.46 4.00 -6.40
C MET A 90 -17.41 4.20 -7.58
N ARG A 91 -18.20 5.26 -7.52
CA ARG A 91 -19.00 5.71 -8.67
C ARG A 91 -18.07 6.03 -9.84
N ALA A 92 -18.42 5.53 -11.03
CA ALA A 92 -17.77 5.89 -12.28
C ALA A 92 -17.86 7.40 -12.51
N THR A 93 -16.72 8.08 -12.39
CA THR A 93 -16.62 9.52 -12.49
C THR A 93 -15.15 9.95 -12.55
N ARG A 94 -14.91 11.12 -13.13
CA ARG A 94 -13.61 11.78 -13.09
C ARG A 94 -13.44 12.51 -11.77
N VAL A 95 -12.33 12.24 -11.07
CA VAL A 95 -11.93 12.93 -9.83
C VAL A 95 -10.48 13.39 -9.92
N THR A 96 -10.08 14.33 -9.05
CA THR A 96 -8.66 14.66 -8.90
C THR A 96 -7.90 13.46 -8.32
N ALA A 97 -6.60 13.35 -8.63
CA ALA A 97 -5.75 12.28 -8.12
C ALA A 97 -5.70 12.29 -6.59
N LYS A 98 -5.67 13.48 -5.97
CA LYS A 98 -5.77 13.62 -4.52
C LYS A 98 -7.07 13.00 -3.97
N THR A 99 -8.22 13.34 -4.56
CA THR A 99 -9.52 12.80 -4.12
C THR A 99 -9.58 11.28 -4.28
N PHE A 100 -9.02 10.75 -5.37
CA PHE A 100 -8.93 9.32 -5.58
C PHE A 100 -8.06 8.64 -4.51
N VAL A 101 -6.83 9.12 -4.31
CA VAL A 101 -5.91 8.58 -3.30
C VAL A 101 -6.53 8.66 -1.91
N ASP A 102 -7.11 9.80 -1.53
CA ASP A 102 -7.74 9.99 -0.22
C ASP A 102 -8.88 8.97 0.01
N LYS A 103 -9.65 8.61 -1.04
CA LYS A 103 -10.67 7.55 -0.96
C LYS A 103 -10.06 6.15 -0.81
N VAL A 104 -9.01 5.85 -1.59
CA VAL A 104 -8.32 4.56 -1.54
C VAL A 104 -7.69 4.32 -0.17
N VAL A 105 -6.92 5.29 0.35
CA VAL A 105 -6.22 5.16 1.64
C VAL A 105 -7.20 5.17 2.83
N LYS A 106 -8.38 5.79 2.67
CA LYS A 106 -9.47 5.66 3.64
C LYS A 106 -10.02 4.23 3.70
N ALA A 107 -10.13 3.55 2.55
CA ALA A 107 -10.58 2.16 2.48
C ALA A 107 -9.47 1.16 2.86
N ILE A 108 -8.21 1.51 2.62
CA ILE A 108 -7.04 0.65 2.81
C ILE A 108 -6.02 1.42 3.68
N PRO A 109 -6.25 1.50 5.01
CA PRO A 109 -5.57 2.47 5.88
C PRO A 109 -4.10 2.13 6.17
N VAL A 110 -3.62 0.98 5.69
CA VAL A 110 -2.22 0.56 5.79
C VAL A 110 -1.35 1.13 4.66
N LEU A 111 -1.96 1.61 3.57
CA LEU A 111 -1.23 2.26 2.47
C LEU A 111 -0.70 3.63 2.89
N ASP A 112 0.33 4.13 2.18
CA ASP A 112 0.87 5.47 2.41
C ASP A 112 -0.23 6.53 2.46
N ARG A 113 -0.12 7.47 3.41
CA ARG A 113 -1.14 8.50 3.72
C ARG A 113 -2.44 7.96 4.32
N GLY A 114 -2.47 6.67 4.66
CA GLY A 114 -3.53 6.03 5.43
C GLY A 114 -3.29 6.14 6.93
N LEU A 115 -4.36 6.04 7.72
CA LEU A 115 -4.30 6.27 9.16
C LEU A 115 -3.32 5.34 9.91
N ILE A 116 -3.24 4.06 9.54
CA ILE A 116 -2.31 3.12 10.16
C ILE A 116 -0.89 3.40 9.67
N ALA A 117 -0.76 3.78 8.40
CA ALA A 117 0.51 4.17 7.85
C ALA A 117 1.12 5.38 8.58
N ASP A 118 0.32 6.42 8.78
CA ASP A 118 0.72 7.64 9.48
C ASP A 118 1.06 7.35 10.95
N TYR A 119 0.35 6.41 11.61
CA TYR A 119 0.71 5.96 12.95
C TYR A 119 2.12 5.35 13.00
N VAL A 120 2.45 4.44 12.05
CA VAL A 120 3.77 3.80 12.00
C VAL A 120 4.88 4.82 11.77
N GLU A 121 4.65 5.82 10.93
CA GLU A 121 5.64 6.84 10.64
C GLU A 121 5.83 7.83 11.80
N THR A 122 4.74 8.28 12.41
CA THR A 122 4.78 9.37 13.39
C THR A 122 4.91 8.89 14.84
N GLN A 123 4.23 7.81 15.21
CA GLN A 123 4.21 7.31 16.59
C GLN A 123 5.29 6.25 16.84
N LEU A 124 5.63 5.45 15.84
CA LEU A 124 6.70 4.46 15.92
C LEU A 124 8.01 4.95 15.31
N GLU A 125 8.03 6.18 14.79
CA GLU A 125 9.21 6.86 14.21
C GLU A 125 9.90 6.06 13.09
N VAL A 126 9.13 5.29 12.33
CA VAL A 126 9.66 4.45 11.24
C VAL A 126 9.69 5.23 9.93
N PRO A 127 10.87 5.54 9.37
CA PRO A 127 10.94 6.29 8.13
C PRO A 127 10.38 5.46 6.97
N ARG A 128 9.47 6.05 6.18
CA ARG A 128 8.95 5.41 4.97
C ARG A 128 9.90 5.51 3.77
N GLY A 129 10.87 6.43 3.82
CA GLY A 129 11.76 6.71 2.70
C GLY A 129 11.08 7.40 1.51
N LEU A 130 9.86 7.90 1.71
CA LEU A 130 9.09 8.70 0.77
C LEU A 130 8.95 10.10 1.38
N GLY A 131 9.09 11.17 0.59
CA GLY A 131 8.78 12.51 1.09
C GLY A 131 7.29 12.69 1.32
N ASP A 132 6.90 13.54 2.27
CA ASP A 132 5.52 13.77 2.76
C ASP A 132 4.43 13.96 1.68
N ALA A 133 4.82 14.36 0.46
CA ALA A 133 3.90 14.68 -0.64
C ALA A 133 3.77 13.57 -1.71
N VAL A 134 4.40 12.40 -1.50
CA VAL A 134 4.53 11.37 -2.55
C VAL A 134 3.80 10.08 -2.16
N ALA A 135 2.88 9.62 -3.00
CA ALA A 135 2.29 8.29 -2.87
C ALA A 135 3.31 7.21 -3.26
N GLY A 136 3.45 6.14 -2.48
CA GLY A 136 4.53 5.18 -2.69
C GLY A 136 4.43 4.29 -3.91
N HIS A 137 5.50 3.51 -4.10
CA HIS A 137 5.71 2.65 -5.26
C HIS A 137 4.58 1.63 -5.44
N VAL A 138 4.09 1.03 -4.34
CA VAL A 138 3.01 0.03 -4.38
C VAL A 138 1.73 0.62 -4.96
N LEU A 139 1.36 1.84 -4.56
CA LEU A 139 0.17 2.52 -5.07
C LEU A 139 0.31 2.85 -6.56
N TYR A 140 1.48 3.35 -6.98
CA TYR A 140 1.75 3.63 -8.39
C TYR A 140 1.70 2.38 -9.26
N HIS A 141 2.36 1.30 -8.84
CA HIS A 141 2.37 0.05 -9.58
C HIS A 141 0.97 -0.55 -9.70
N THR A 142 0.18 -0.46 -8.64
CA THR A 142 -1.17 -1.00 -8.63
C THR A 142 -2.10 -0.16 -9.49
N ILE A 143 -2.09 1.17 -9.38
CA ILE A 143 -2.98 2.02 -10.20
C ILE A 143 -2.69 1.86 -11.71
N ARG A 144 -1.43 1.62 -12.09
CA ARG A 144 -1.06 1.28 -13.48
C ARG A 144 -1.59 -0.07 -13.94
N ARG A 145 -1.64 -1.07 -13.06
CA ARG A 145 -2.28 -2.36 -13.36
C ARG A 145 -3.79 -2.19 -13.54
N LEU A 146 -4.44 -1.42 -12.67
CA LEU A 146 -5.87 -1.12 -12.80
C LEU A 146 -6.20 -0.36 -14.09
N GLU A 147 -5.32 0.56 -14.52
CA GLU A 147 -5.43 1.24 -15.81
C GLU A 147 -5.30 0.27 -16.99
N ALA A 148 -4.32 -0.64 -16.94
CA ALA A 148 -4.16 -1.70 -17.94
C ALA A 148 -5.39 -2.61 -18.02
N ARG A 149 -6.08 -2.82 -16.90
CA ARG A 149 -7.33 -3.58 -16.77
C ARG A 149 -8.59 -2.76 -17.10
N LYS A 150 -8.46 -1.51 -17.54
CA LYS A 150 -9.59 -0.63 -17.87
C LYS A 150 -10.57 -0.41 -16.70
N MET A 151 -10.05 -0.38 -15.47
CA MET A 151 -10.84 0.03 -14.30
C MET A 151 -10.71 1.52 -14.01
N VAL A 152 -9.60 2.12 -14.41
CA VAL A 152 -9.34 3.56 -14.28
C VAL A 152 -8.61 4.07 -15.52
N GLU A 153 -8.64 5.38 -15.74
CA GLU A 153 -7.77 6.09 -16.67
C GLU A 153 -7.01 7.19 -15.94
N LEU A 154 -5.71 7.33 -16.25
CA LEU A 154 -4.84 8.32 -15.60
C LEU A 154 -4.60 9.51 -16.51
N GLU A 155 -4.88 10.70 -16.00
CA GLU A 155 -4.61 11.95 -16.69
C GLU A 155 -3.37 12.63 -16.11
N ARG A 156 -2.48 13.07 -17.01
CA ARG A 156 -1.26 13.82 -16.71
C ARG A 156 -1.36 15.20 -17.37
N GLY A 157 -1.03 16.25 -16.65
CA GLY A 157 -1.22 17.64 -17.03
C GLY A 157 -0.56 18.62 -16.05
N ALA A 158 -0.92 19.91 -16.16
CA ALA A 158 -0.32 21.00 -15.39
C ALA A 158 -1.30 21.66 -14.40
N ASP A 159 -2.45 21.03 -14.13
CA ASP A 159 -3.40 21.55 -13.15
C ASP A 159 -2.95 21.18 -11.74
N ALA A 160 -2.21 22.09 -11.12
CA ALA A 160 -1.63 21.88 -9.79
C ALA A 160 -2.69 21.62 -8.68
N ARG A 161 -3.98 21.91 -8.91
CA ARG A 161 -5.01 21.73 -7.89
C ARG A 161 -5.47 20.27 -7.82
N GLY A 162 -4.79 19.49 -6.99
CA GLY A 162 -5.17 18.11 -6.66
C GLY A 162 -4.30 17.04 -7.32
N THR A 163 -3.17 17.44 -7.91
CA THR A 163 -2.09 16.56 -8.34
C THR A 163 -1.52 15.76 -7.17
N VAL A 164 -1.17 14.50 -7.42
CA VAL A 164 -0.38 13.67 -6.51
C VAL A 164 0.87 13.21 -7.24
N ALA A 165 2.03 13.40 -6.60
CA ALA A 165 3.28 12.79 -7.05
C ALA A 165 3.31 11.32 -6.61
N PHE A 166 3.60 10.43 -7.53
CA PHE A 166 3.73 8.99 -7.26
C PHE A 166 5.19 8.57 -7.38
N ALA A 167 5.74 7.91 -6.37
CA ALA A 167 7.13 7.48 -6.36
C ALA A 167 7.38 6.41 -7.42
N ILE A 168 8.44 6.60 -8.20
CA ILE A 168 9.03 5.62 -9.11
C ILE A 168 10.51 5.46 -8.75
N GLN A 169 11.22 4.50 -9.36
CA GLN A 169 12.63 4.26 -9.04
C GLN A 169 13.46 5.54 -9.26
N GLY A 170 13.88 6.18 -8.16
CA GLY A 170 14.72 7.37 -8.15
C GLY A 170 14.04 8.68 -8.59
N ASP A 171 12.73 8.69 -8.81
CA ASP A 171 11.99 9.88 -9.30
C ASP A 171 10.51 9.82 -8.89
N SER A 172 9.68 10.74 -9.38
CA SER A 172 8.23 10.75 -9.19
C SER A 172 7.46 11.11 -10.45
N VAL A 173 6.24 10.60 -10.57
CA VAL A 173 5.31 10.92 -11.66
C VAL A 173 4.11 11.66 -11.10
N ALA A 174 3.85 12.86 -11.61
CA ALA A 174 2.65 13.61 -11.29
C ALA A 174 1.43 13.04 -12.03
N ILE A 175 0.35 12.81 -11.30
CA ILE A 175 -0.97 12.46 -11.83
C ILE A 175 -1.97 13.50 -11.31
N ASP A 176 -2.78 14.08 -12.19
CA ASP A 176 -3.70 15.18 -11.83
C ASP A 176 -5.11 14.69 -11.59
N ALA A 177 -5.56 13.73 -12.39
CA ALA A 177 -6.89 13.17 -12.29
C ALA A 177 -6.90 11.68 -12.59
N VAL A 178 -7.91 11.03 -12.02
CA VAL A 178 -8.22 9.63 -12.22
C VAL A 178 -9.68 9.54 -12.62
N THR A 179 -9.96 8.93 -13.76
CA THR A 179 -11.33 8.60 -14.18
C THR A 179 -11.60 7.16 -13.80
N VAL A 180 -12.53 6.95 -12.87
CA VAL A 180 -13.03 5.60 -12.55
C VAL A 180 -14.00 5.19 -13.66
N LEU A 181 -13.72 4.05 -14.28
CA LEU A 181 -14.54 3.49 -15.35
C LEU A 181 -15.66 2.64 -14.75
N GLU A 182 -16.78 2.51 -15.47
CA GLU A 182 -17.81 1.55 -15.07
C GLU A 182 -17.22 0.14 -15.08
N ALA A 183 -17.57 -0.65 -14.06
CA ALA A 183 -17.22 -2.06 -14.04
C ALA A 183 -17.91 -2.73 -15.23
N THR A 184 -17.18 -2.94 -16.32
CA THR A 184 -17.57 -3.95 -17.28
C THR A 184 -17.42 -5.28 -16.57
N ASP A 185 -18.53 -5.99 -16.40
CA ASP A 185 -18.56 -7.36 -15.90
C ASP A 185 -17.66 -8.23 -16.77
N ALA A 186 -16.37 -8.29 -16.42
CA ALA A 186 -15.43 -9.23 -16.97
C ALA A 186 -15.65 -10.55 -16.21
N THR A 187 -16.59 -11.34 -16.72
CA THR A 187 -16.74 -12.78 -16.45
C THR A 187 -15.45 -13.53 -16.71
#